data_AF-A0A257Q5Z3-F1
#
_entry.id   AF-A0A257Q5Z3-F1
#
_cell.length_a   1.000
_cell.length_b   1.000
_cell.length_c   1.000
_cell.angle_alpha   90.00
_cell.angle_beta   90.00
_cell.angle_gamma   90.00
#
_symmetry.space_group_name_H-M   'P 1'
#
loop_
_entity.id
_entity.type
_entity.pdbx_description
1 polymer ?
#
loop_
_entity_poly.entity_id
_entity_poly.type
_entity_poly.pdbx_seq_one_letter_code
_entity_poly.pdbx_strand_id
1 'polypeptide(L)'
;MLCELNFTMTLFSRSRERLSGLTASWRAWASSFGFEMREDRRILMPLFYTVLPFGQSVLGIKNLYRFSTMCVSHVIHHLPILGNWLGSGTGGMGLYIGRRGQLALFDPYDSPTNYNGFIVAEAGAGKSFVAQKLICDMRANGGRVWSIDQGRSQEKLCRVLGGQFIEFSEESDICLNPFTHVVDIKEDMDMLKAVITKMAAPVDGLDDFRQAAIEAKILAAFSVAGHDSDITLVAEQCLNDKDMRIRDIGTQLYPFTRQGSFGRWFNGKNNVDLTNDYVVLELQELHSKKVLQQVVLLLLFGSISHEMYLTHGRKKLLLVDEAWSLLDDPI
;
A
#
# COMPACT_ATOMS: atom_id res chain seq x y z
N MET A 1 31.47 18.76 -24.49
CA MET A 1 32.49 19.00 -23.44
C MET A 1 33.55 17.92 -23.56
N LEU A 2 34.82 18.31 -23.55
CA LEU A 2 35.95 17.38 -23.58
C LEU A 2 36.54 17.26 -22.17
N CYS A 3 37.06 16.10 -21.83
CA CYS A 3 37.82 15.88 -20.60
C CYS A 3 38.97 14.90 -20.86
N GLU A 4 39.93 14.89 -19.95
CA GLU A 4 41.06 13.98 -19.95
C GLU A 4 40.79 12.80 -19.02
N LEU A 5 41.00 11.58 -19.50
CA LEU A 5 40.83 10.35 -18.72
C LEU A 5 42.07 9.48 -18.83
N ASN A 6 42.49 8.90 -17.71
CA ASN A 6 43.44 7.79 -17.65
C ASN A 6 42.71 6.55 -17.10
N PHE A 7 42.73 5.44 -17.84
CA PHE A 7 42.18 4.16 -17.40
C PHE A 7 43.33 3.24 -16.95
N THR A 8 43.49 3.10 -15.63
CA THR A 8 44.53 2.26 -15.01
C THR A 8 43.88 1.25 -14.08
N MET A 9 44.35 -0.01 -14.10
CA MET A 9 43.92 -1.04 -13.17
C MET A 9 45.11 -1.60 -12.40
N THR A 10 45.01 -1.67 -11.08
CA THR A 10 46.02 -2.26 -10.19
C THR A 10 45.60 -3.65 -9.74
N LEU A 11 46.45 -4.65 -10.00
CA LEU A 11 46.23 -6.03 -9.58
C LEU A 11 47.09 -6.38 -8.36
N PHE A 12 46.49 -7.06 -7.38
CA PHE A 12 47.18 -7.52 -6.18
C PHE A 12 47.17 -9.04 -6.10
N SER A 13 48.31 -9.64 -5.78
CA SER A 13 48.44 -11.05 -5.49
C SER A 13 49.63 -11.29 -4.56
N ARG A 14 49.50 -12.26 -3.65
CA ARG A 14 50.62 -12.72 -2.79
C ARG A 14 51.59 -13.64 -3.53
N SER A 15 51.20 -14.19 -4.68
CA SER A 15 52.04 -15.04 -5.54
C SER A 15 52.34 -14.35 -6.87
N ARG A 16 53.63 -14.33 -7.24
CA ARG A 16 54.10 -13.75 -8.51
C ARG A 16 53.57 -14.51 -9.72
N GLU A 17 53.52 -15.84 -9.64
CA GLU A 17 52.99 -16.70 -10.70
C GLU A 17 51.50 -16.40 -10.93
N ARG A 18 50.72 -16.31 -9.84
CA ARG A 18 49.30 -15.93 -9.92
C ARG A 18 49.11 -14.51 -10.47
N LEU A 19 49.99 -13.56 -10.13
CA LEU A 19 49.92 -12.19 -10.66
C LEU A 19 50.15 -12.14 -12.17
N SER A 20 51.12 -12.92 -12.67
CA SER A 20 51.39 -13.06 -14.10
C SER A 20 50.17 -13.64 -14.82
N GLY A 21 49.56 -14.68 -14.25
CA GLY A 21 48.30 -15.25 -14.77
C GLY A 21 47.17 -14.24 -14.83
N LEU A 22 46.90 -13.53 -13.72
CA LEU A 22 45.85 -12.49 -13.65
C LEU A 22 46.09 -11.36 -14.66
N THR A 23 47.34 -10.93 -14.82
CA THR A 23 47.72 -9.90 -15.79
C THR A 23 47.43 -10.34 -17.22
N ALA A 24 47.76 -11.59 -17.56
CA ALA A 24 47.48 -12.15 -18.88
C ALA A 24 45.97 -12.28 -19.15
N SER A 25 45.21 -12.82 -18.19
CA SER A 25 43.75 -12.94 -18.28
C SER A 25 43.06 -11.59 -18.43
N TRP A 26 43.49 -10.58 -17.66
CA TRP A 26 42.91 -9.24 -17.76
C TRP A 26 43.18 -8.59 -19.12
N ARG A 27 44.41 -8.70 -19.63
CA ARG A 27 44.76 -8.17 -20.96
C ARG A 27 43.92 -8.80 -22.06
N ALA A 28 43.72 -10.12 -21.99
CA ALA A 28 42.86 -10.83 -22.95
C ALA A 28 41.42 -10.33 -22.88
N TRP A 29 40.86 -10.19 -21.66
CA TRP A 29 39.52 -9.65 -21.45
C TRP A 29 39.38 -8.19 -21.92
N ALA A 30 40.33 -7.32 -21.59
CA ALA A 30 40.29 -5.93 -22.02
C ALA A 30 40.40 -5.79 -23.56
N SER A 31 41.21 -6.64 -24.20
CA SER A 31 41.35 -6.70 -25.66
C SER A 31 40.04 -7.09 -26.35
N SER A 32 39.21 -7.97 -25.75
CA SER A 32 37.90 -8.30 -26.34
C SER A 32 36.93 -7.12 -26.37
N PHE A 33 37.17 -6.08 -25.57
CA PHE A 33 36.43 -4.81 -25.60
C PHE A 33 37.15 -3.71 -26.39
N GLY A 34 38.22 -4.05 -27.12
CA GLY A 34 38.98 -3.09 -27.94
C GLY A 34 40.01 -2.25 -27.17
N PHE A 35 40.31 -2.58 -25.91
CA PHE A 35 41.35 -1.88 -25.14
C PHE A 35 42.74 -2.48 -25.36
N GLU A 36 43.73 -1.64 -25.65
CA GLU A 36 45.14 -2.03 -25.65
C GLU A 36 45.77 -1.77 -24.27
N MET A 37 45.64 -2.73 -23.36
CA MET A 37 46.19 -2.62 -21.99
C MET A 37 47.66 -3.09 -21.91
N ARG A 38 48.54 -2.25 -21.37
CA ARG A 38 49.97 -2.57 -21.16
C ARG A 38 50.32 -2.73 -19.68
N GLU A 39 51.18 -3.70 -19.38
CA GLU A 39 51.72 -3.95 -18.05
C GLU A 39 52.83 -2.93 -17.75
N ASP A 40 52.69 -2.23 -16.63
CA ASP A 40 53.71 -1.33 -16.12
C ASP A 40 54.58 -2.03 -15.07
N ARG A 41 55.90 -1.78 -15.10
CA ARG A 41 56.87 -2.42 -14.18
C ARG A 41 57.76 -1.46 -13.39
N ARG A 42 57.85 -0.20 -13.81
CA ARG A 42 58.87 0.75 -13.32
C ARG A 42 58.32 1.91 -12.50
N ILE A 43 57.10 2.37 -12.81
CA ILE A 43 56.45 3.54 -12.19
C ILE A 43 55.22 3.15 -11.37
N LEU A 44 55.25 1.96 -10.77
CA LEU A 44 54.13 1.37 -10.06
C LEU A 44 53.61 2.25 -8.93
N MET A 45 54.49 2.86 -8.14
CA MET A 45 54.09 3.70 -7.02
C MET A 45 53.37 4.99 -7.47
N PRO A 46 53.92 5.80 -8.41
CA PRO A 46 53.17 6.91 -9.01
C PRO A 46 51.81 6.51 -9.58
N LEU A 47 51.75 5.40 -10.35
CA LEU A 47 50.48 4.93 -10.93
C LEU A 47 49.49 4.47 -9.85
N PHE A 48 49.96 3.79 -8.81
CA PHE A 48 49.12 3.34 -7.71
C PHE A 48 48.51 4.53 -6.95
N TYR A 49 49.28 5.59 -6.68
CA TYR A 49 48.72 6.79 -6.06
C TYR A 49 47.65 7.44 -6.95
N THR A 50 47.82 7.46 -8.27
CA THR A 50 46.82 8.05 -9.17
C THR A 50 45.48 7.32 -9.21
N VAL A 51 45.42 6.03 -8.84
CA VAL A 51 44.16 5.28 -8.80
C VAL A 51 43.41 5.40 -7.47
N LEU A 52 44.03 5.97 -6.43
CA LEU A 52 43.36 6.19 -5.16
C LEU A 52 42.39 7.38 -5.25
N PRO A 53 41.27 7.35 -4.51
CA PRO A 53 40.40 8.52 -4.37
C PRO A 53 41.22 9.74 -3.93
N PHE A 54 41.07 10.86 -4.64
CA PHE A 54 41.83 12.10 -4.44
C PHE A 54 43.36 11.98 -4.57
N GLY A 55 43.87 10.88 -5.13
CA GLY A 55 45.32 10.65 -5.30
C GLY A 55 45.93 11.25 -6.58
N GLN A 56 45.14 11.94 -7.39
CA GLN A 56 45.61 12.63 -8.60
C GLN A 56 46.37 13.92 -8.24
N SER A 57 47.50 14.15 -8.90
CA SER A 57 48.29 15.37 -8.74
C SER A 57 48.51 16.05 -10.09
N VAL A 58 48.56 17.39 -10.11
CA VAL A 58 48.82 18.17 -11.33
C VAL A 58 50.15 17.77 -11.98
N LEU A 59 51.18 17.49 -11.17
CA LEU A 59 52.47 17.02 -11.64
C LEU A 59 52.39 15.60 -12.24
N GLY A 60 51.61 14.71 -11.63
CA GLY A 60 51.35 13.37 -12.14
C GLY A 60 50.66 13.39 -13.50
N ILE A 61 49.63 14.22 -13.67
CA ILE A 61 48.93 14.37 -14.95
C ILE A 61 49.90 14.79 -16.06
N LYS A 62 50.73 15.82 -15.79
CA LYS A 62 51.71 16.34 -16.76
C LYS A 62 52.83 15.35 -17.09
N ASN A 63 53.33 14.60 -16.10
CA ASN A 63 54.56 13.81 -16.27
C ASN A 63 54.32 12.34 -16.58
N LEU A 64 53.11 11.79 -16.35
CA LEU A 64 52.83 10.39 -16.64
C LEU A 64 52.50 10.13 -18.12
N TYR A 65 52.01 11.15 -18.84
CA TYR A 65 51.58 11.03 -20.25
C TYR A 65 50.60 9.87 -20.48
N ARG A 66 49.68 9.63 -19.53
CA ARG A 66 48.69 8.53 -19.57
C ARG A 66 47.25 8.99 -19.78
N PHE A 67 47.04 10.29 -19.91
CA PHE A 67 45.71 10.85 -20.09
C PHE A 67 45.40 11.00 -21.57
N SER A 68 44.20 10.60 -21.96
CA SER A 68 43.67 10.78 -23.30
C SER A 68 42.49 11.75 -23.26
N THR A 69 42.48 12.71 -24.18
CA THR A 69 41.35 13.61 -24.37
C THR A 69 40.20 12.86 -25.05
N MET A 70 39.00 12.94 -24.49
CA MET A 70 37.80 12.33 -25.07
C MET A 70 36.53 13.10 -24.70
N CYS A 71 35.43 12.81 -25.40
CA CYS A 71 34.12 13.36 -25.06
C CYS A 71 33.62 12.81 -23.72
N VAL A 72 32.96 13.66 -22.92
CA VAL A 72 32.34 13.26 -21.65
C VAL A 72 31.41 12.05 -21.80
N SER A 73 30.67 11.97 -22.91
CA SER A 73 29.79 10.83 -23.24
C SER A 73 30.52 9.49 -23.36
N HIS A 74 31.82 9.48 -23.64
CA HIS A 74 32.64 8.26 -23.64
C HIS A 74 33.22 7.99 -22.25
N VAL A 75 33.68 9.02 -21.53
CA VAL A 75 34.24 8.90 -20.17
C VAL A 75 33.29 8.21 -19.21
N ILE A 76 31.99 8.55 -19.27
CA ILE A 76 30.99 8.01 -18.34
C ILE A 76 30.95 6.47 -18.30
N HIS A 77 31.28 5.80 -19.41
CA HIS A 77 31.31 4.33 -19.49
C HIS A 77 32.54 3.71 -18.84
N HIS A 78 33.57 4.50 -18.54
CA HIS A 78 34.83 4.06 -17.92
C HIS A 78 34.91 4.40 -16.43
N LEU A 79 33.96 5.18 -15.91
CA LEU A 79 33.92 5.52 -14.50
C LEU A 79 33.56 4.27 -13.68
N PRO A 80 34.25 3.99 -12.56
CA PRO A 80 33.93 2.88 -11.66
C PRO A 80 32.68 3.18 -10.79
N ILE A 81 31.66 3.81 -11.38
CA ILE A 81 30.41 4.16 -10.69
C ILE A 81 29.46 3.00 -10.87
N LEU A 82 29.35 2.16 -9.83
CA LEU A 82 28.38 1.08 -9.78
C LEU A 82 27.30 1.43 -8.76
N GLY A 83 26.17 1.94 -9.25
CA GLY A 83 24.99 2.23 -8.44
C GLY A 83 23.96 1.10 -8.44
N ASN A 84 23.15 1.04 -7.39
CA ASN A 84 21.86 0.35 -7.40
C ASN A 84 20.80 1.25 -8.02
N TRP A 85 19.65 0.64 -8.35
CA TRP A 85 18.43 1.39 -8.64
C TRP A 85 18.10 2.31 -7.46
N LEU A 86 17.96 3.61 -7.76
CA LEU A 86 17.67 4.65 -6.77
C LEU A 86 16.18 4.72 -6.39
N GLY A 87 15.36 3.84 -6.97
CA GLY A 87 13.92 3.84 -6.76
C GLY A 87 13.18 4.64 -7.83
N SER A 88 11.94 5.03 -7.54
CA SER A 88 11.05 5.68 -8.52
C SER A 88 11.52 7.10 -8.88
N GLY A 89 12.28 7.75 -7.99
CA GLY A 89 13.06 8.95 -8.31
C GLY A 89 12.32 10.27 -8.13
N THR A 90 11.01 10.24 -7.90
CA THR A 90 10.18 11.41 -7.61
C THR A 90 9.32 11.19 -6.36
N GLY A 91 9.43 12.09 -5.38
CA GLY A 91 8.73 11.98 -4.09
C GLY A 91 9.39 10.98 -3.14
N GLY A 92 10.11 11.46 -2.13
CA GLY A 92 10.74 10.58 -1.14
C GLY A 92 9.74 10.08 -0.10
N MET A 93 8.63 9.42 -0.50
CA MET A 93 7.65 8.97 0.47
C MET A 93 8.28 7.92 1.41
N GLY A 94 8.87 6.87 0.84
CA GLY A 94 9.56 5.82 1.58
C GLY A 94 11.07 5.80 1.32
N LEU A 95 11.83 5.72 2.41
CA LEU A 95 13.28 5.53 2.38
C LEU A 95 13.64 4.06 2.62
N TYR A 96 14.32 3.44 1.66
CA TYR A 96 14.83 2.07 1.74
C TYR A 96 16.35 2.03 1.48
N ILE A 97 16.97 0.91 1.83
CA ILE A 97 18.41 0.70 1.66
C ILE A 97 18.60 -0.52 0.76
N GLY A 98 19.27 -0.32 -0.38
CA GLY A 98 19.65 -1.40 -1.28
C GLY A 98 20.80 -2.24 -0.72
N ARG A 99 21.05 -3.40 -1.33
CA ARG A 99 22.04 -4.39 -0.85
C ARG A 99 23.48 -3.89 -0.73
N ARG A 100 23.79 -2.74 -1.35
CA ARG A 100 25.12 -2.08 -1.30
C ARG A 100 25.16 -0.89 -0.34
N GLY A 101 24.15 -0.71 0.51
CA GLY A 101 24.04 0.43 1.43
C GLY A 101 23.58 1.73 0.77
N GLN A 102 23.27 1.71 -0.53
CA GLN A 102 22.77 2.88 -1.25
C GLN A 102 21.28 3.07 -0.98
N LEU A 103 20.86 4.32 -0.77
CA LEU A 103 19.46 4.69 -0.58
C LEU A 103 18.64 4.43 -1.86
N ALA A 104 17.44 3.91 -1.66
CA ALA A 104 16.41 3.77 -2.68
C ALA A 104 15.12 4.45 -2.21
N LEU A 105 14.61 5.37 -3.01
CA LEU A 105 13.39 6.13 -2.74
C LEU A 105 12.19 5.47 -3.39
N PHE A 106 11.15 5.22 -2.62
CA PHE A 106 9.95 4.57 -3.11
C PHE A 106 8.72 5.44 -2.83
N ASP A 107 7.97 5.76 -3.87
CA ASP A 107 6.68 6.45 -3.77
C ASP A 107 5.60 5.64 -4.49
N PRO A 108 4.60 5.11 -3.78
CA PRO A 108 3.43 4.47 -4.38
C PRO A 108 2.65 5.39 -5.34
N TYR A 109 2.80 6.71 -5.21
CA TYR A 109 2.18 7.68 -6.11
C TYR A 109 2.98 7.93 -7.40
N ASP A 110 4.18 7.37 -7.50
CA ASP A 110 5.01 7.51 -8.69
C ASP A 110 4.74 6.36 -9.67
N SER A 111 3.53 6.38 -10.23
CA SER A 111 3.00 5.40 -11.18
C SER A 111 2.18 6.10 -12.27
N PRO A 112 2.34 5.72 -13.55
CA PRO A 112 1.60 6.33 -14.65
C PRO A 112 0.15 5.84 -14.78
N THR A 113 -0.26 4.78 -14.07
CA THR A 113 -1.57 4.14 -14.23
C THR A 113 -2.44 4.23 -12.98
N ASN A 114 -2.09 3.48 -11.93
CA ASN A 114 -2.79 3.48 -10.65
C ASN A 114 -1.78 3.34 -9.50
N TYR A 115 -2.27 3.61 -8.28
CA TYR A 115 -1.46 3.64 -7.06
C TYR A 115 -1.74 2.44 -6.14
N ASN A 116 -2.34 1.38 -6.70
CA ASN A 116 -2.69 0.18 -5.95
C ASN A 116 -1.48 -0.77 -5.88
N GLY A 117 -1.36 -1.52 -4.79
CA GLY A 117 -0.25 -2.46 -4.61
C GLY A 117 -0.57 -3.57 -3.61
N PHE A 118 0.25 -4.62 -3.64
CA PHE A 118 0.13 -5.77 -2.75
C PHE A 118 1.44 -5.98 -1.99
N ILE A 119 1.32 -6.33 -0.70
CA ILE A 119 2.44 -6.79 0.12
C ILE A 119 2.24 -8.29 0.38
N VAL A 120 3.07 -9.12 -0.24
CA VAL A 120 2.99 -10.58 -0.14
C VAL A 120 4.24 -11.10 0.57
N ALA A 121 4.04 -11.82 1.66
CA ALA A 121 5.11 -12.47 2.40
C ALA A 121 4.54 -13.63 3.23
N GLU A 122 5.36 -14.63 3.54
CA GLU A 122 5.02 -15.69 4.49
C GLU A 122 4.86 -15.13 5.91
N ALA A 123 4.14 -15.86 6.77
CA ALA A 123 3.99 -15.49 8.18
C ALA A 123 5.37 -15.34 8.85
N GLY A 124 5.61 -14.19 9.50
CA GLY A 124 6.89 -13.89 10.15
C GLY A 124 7.97 -13.32 9.21
N ALA A 125 7.74 -13.21 7.90
CA ALA A 125 8.73 -12.65 6.96
C ALA A 125 8.82 -11.10 6.98
N GLY A 126 8.02 -10.44 7.83
CA GLY A 126 8.07 -8.99 8.02
C GLY A 126 7.02 -8.18 7.25
N LYS A 127 5.91 -8.79 6.81
CA LYS A 127 4.76 -8.09 6.18
C LYS A 127 4.31 -6.88 7.00
N SER A 128 4.01 -7.09 8.29
CA SER A 128 3.56 -6.02 9.19
C SER A 128 4.63 -4.95 9.41
N PHE A 129 5.92 -5.32 9.42
CA PHE A 129 7.02 -4.36 9.54
C PHE A 129 7.08 -3.41 8.33
N VAL A 130 6.96 -3.95 7.12
CA VAL A 130 6.94 -3.14 5.88
C VAL A 130 5.68 -2.28 5.81
N ALA A 131 4.52 -2.84 6.16
CA ALA A 131 3.25 -2.11 6.23
C ALA A 131 3.33 -0.92 7.21
N GLN A 132 3.79 -1.15 8.43
CA GLN A 132 3.95 -0.11 9.45
C GLN A 132 4.95 0.97 9.02
N LYS A 133 6.06 0.59 8.37
CA LYS A 133 7.00 1.56 7.79
C LYS A 133 6.32 2.47 6.76
N LEU A 134 5.52 1.89 5.87
CA LEU A 134 4.77 2.65 4.87
C LEU A 134 3.75 3.62 5.51
N ILE A 135 3.08 3.19 6.58
CA ILE A 135 2.17 4.05 7.36
C ILE A 135 2.92 5.22 7.99
N CYS A 136 4.03 4.96 8.68
CA CYS A 136 4.88 6.01 9.26
C CYS A 136 5.34 7.02 8.23
N ASP A 137 5.82 6.53 7.09
CA ASP A 137 6.29 7.34 5.96
C ASP A 137 5.16 8.20 5.38
N MET A 138 3.98 7.63 5.17
CA MET A 138 2.79 8.36 4.70
C MET A 138 2.40 9.46 5.67
N ARG A 139 2.35 9.15 6.97
CA ARG A 139 2.02 10.11 8.03
C ARG A 139 3.06 11.22 8.17
N ALA A 140 4.35 10.89 8.06
CA ALA A 140 5.44 11.87 8.05
C ALA A 140 5.35 12.85 6.87
N ASN A 141 4.79 12.42 5.74
CA ASN A 141 4.51 13.25 4.57
C ASN A 141 3.16 14.00 4.65
N GLY A 142 2.48 13.99 5.81
CA GLY A 142 1.17 14.64 5.99
C GLY A 142 0.02 13.93 5.26
N GLY A 143 0.23 12.70 4.81
CA GLY A 143 -0.81 11.87 4.20
C GLY A 143 -1.74 11.26 5.25
N ARG A 144 -2.92 10.85 4.82
CA ARG A 144 -3.95 10.21 5.65
C ARG A 144 -3.95 8.70 5.45
N VAL A 145 -4.19 7.95 6.51
CA VAL A 145 -4.13 6.49 6.48
C VAL A 145 -5.36 5.90 7.15
N TRP A 146 -6.03 4.99 6.45
CA TRP A 146 -6.98 4.05 7.03
C TRP A 146 -6.37 2.66 6.96
N SER A 147 -6.45 1.90 8.05
CA SER A 147 -5.95 0.54 8.09
C SER A 147 -7.01 -0.40 8.63
N ILE A 148 -7.28 -1.45 7.89
CA ILE A 148 -8.13 -2.56 8.31
C ILE A 148 -7.18 -3.64 8.81
N ASP A 149 -7.21 -3.90 10.11
CA ASP A 149 -6.29 -4.80 10.80
C ASP A 149 -7.02 -6.06 11.29
N GLN A 150 -6.28 -7.16 11.33
CA GLN A 150 -6.70 -8.40 11.99
C GLN A 150 -5.60 -8.83 12.95
N GLY A 151 -5.88 -8.75 14.25
CA GLY A 151 -4.96 -9.24 15.28
C GLY A 151 -4.11 -8.17 15.96
N ARG A 152 -4.57 -6.91 15.95
CA ARG A 152 -4.02 -5.77 16.70
C ARG A 152 -2.54 -5.50 16.42
N SER A 153 -2.10 -5.82 15.21
CA SER A 153 -0.71 -5.64 14.79
C SER A 153 -0.32 -4.15 14.77
N GLN A 154 -1.29 -3.28 14.49
CA GLN A 154 -1.10 -1.84 14.33
C GLN A 154 -1.53 -1.00 15.52
N GLU A 155 -2.14 -1.60 16.55
CA GLU A 155 -2.67 -0.90 17.73
C GLU A 155 -1.62 0.01 18.39
N LYS A 156 -0.41 -0.52 18.62
CA LYS A 156 0.69 0.23 19.23
C LYS A 156 1.11 1.41 18.36
N LEU A 157 1.18 1.21 17.05
CA LEU A 157 1.56 2.26 16.11
C LEU A 157 0.50 3.37 16.08
N CYS A 158 -0.78 2.99 16.05
CA CYS A 158 -1.90 3.91 16.11
C CYS A 158 -1.82 4.83 17.34
N ARG A 159 -1.62 4.25 18.52
CA ARG A 159 -1.46 5.02 19.77
C ARG A 159 -0.26 5.96 19.74
N VAL A 160 0.89 5.51 19.22
CA VAL A 160 2.12 6.33 19.12
C VAL A 160 1.94 7.51 18.16
N LEU A 161 1.20 7.33 17.08
CA LEU A 161 0.95 8.37 16.08
C LEU A 161 -0.25 9.27 16.40
N GLY A 162 -0.90 9.09 17.56
CA GLY A 162 -2.11 9.83 17.94
C GLY A 162 -3.31 9.51 17.03
N GLY A 163 -3.31 8.34 16.43
CA GLY A 163 -4.40 7.85 15.60
C GLY A 163 -5.61 7.40 16.42
N GLN A 164 -6.68 7.10 15.70
CA GLN A 164 -7.93 6.58 16.25
C GLN A 164 -7.99 5.07 16.04
N PHE A 165 -8.13 4.33 17.13
CA PHE A 165 -8.29 2.88 17.12
C PHE A 165 -9.76 2.54 17.38
N ILE A 166 -10.41 1.91 16.41
CA ILE A 166 -11.81 1.52 16.45
C ILE A 166 -11.87 0.00 16.50
N GLU A 167 -12.48 -0.51 17.56
CA GLU A 167 -12.56 -1.95 17.83
C GLU A 167 -14.01 -2.38 17.99
N PHE A 168 -14.38 -3.41 17.24
CA PHE A 168 -15.73 -3.99 17.26
C PHE A 168 -15.84 -5.08 18.33
N SER A 169 -15.81 -4.68 19.60
CA SER A 169 -15.95 -5.60 20.73
C SER A 169 -17.35 -5.69 21.31
N GLU A 170 -17.61 -6.68 22.17
CA GLU A 170 -18.88 -6.78 22.88
C GLU A 170 -19.19 -5.62 23.82
N GLU A 171 -18.17 -4.94 24.31
CA GLU A 171 -18.29 -3.78 25.19
C GLU A 171 -18.34 -2.46 24.42
N SER A 172 -18.03 -2.46 23.13
CA SER A 172 -18.05 -1.26 22.29
C SER A 172 -19.49 -0.80 22.00
N ASP A 173 -19.73 0.51 22.14
CA ASP A 173 -21.01 1.15 21.79
C ASP A 173 -21.02 1.60 20.32
N ILE A 174 -20.34 0.87 19.43
CA ILE A 174 -20.25 1.27 18.02
C ILE A 174 -21.56 0.93 17.30
N CYS A 175 -22.05 1.90 16.54
CA CYS A 175 -23.15 1.73 15.62
C CYS A 175 -22.74 2.20 14.22
N LEU A 176 -23.05 1.38 13.22
CA LEU A 176 -22.82 1.58 11.80
C LEU A 176 -24.17 1.62 11.07
N ASN A 177 -25.08 2.49 11.51
CA ASN A 177 -26.35 2.65 10.80
C ASN A 177 -26.09 3.19 9.38
N PRO A 178 -26.49 2.48 8.31
CA PRO A 178 -26.25 2.90 6.94
C PRO A 178 -27.04 4.14 6.51
N PHE A 179 -28.10 4.51 7.21
CA PHE A 179 -28.97 5.63 6.85
C PHE A 179 -28.50 6.99 7.40
N THR A 180 -27.62 6.98 8.42
CA THR A 180 -27.25 8.20 9.16
C THR A 180 -26.57 9.25 8.30
N HIS A 181 -25.75 8.84 7.33
CA HIS A 181 -24.95 9.74 6.48
C HIS A 181 -25.46 9.85 5.03
N VAL A 182 -26.63 9.30 4.74
CA VAL A 182 -27.26 9.44 3.42
C VAL A 182 -27.46 10.92 3.12
N VAL A 183 -26.99 11.40 1.96
CA VAL A 183 -27.17 12.80 1.54
C VAL A 183 -28.26 12.89 0.48
N ASP A 184 -28.15 12.03 -0.55
CA ASP A 184 -29.20 11.81 -1.53
C ASP A 184 -29.51 10.32 -1.59
N ILE A 185 -30.71 9.97 -1.14
CA ILE A 185 -31.18 8.58 -1.10
C ILE A 185 -31.09 7.89 -2.46
N LYS A 186 -31.17 8.63 -3.59
CA LYS A 186 -31.05 8.05 -4.93
C LYS A 186 -29.61 7.74 -5.28
N GLU A 187 -28.66 8.58 -4.89
CA GLU A 187 -27.23 8.35 -5.12
C GLU A 187 -26.69 7.26 -4.20
N ASP A 188 -27.17 7.21 -2.95
CA ASP A 188 -26.75 6.24 -1.94
C ASP A 188 -27.49 4.88 -2.06
N MET A 189 -28.48 4.77 -2.95
CA MET A 189 -29.34 3.58 -3.08
C MET A 189 -28.55 2.31 -3.38
N ASP A 190 -27.54 2.38 -4.25
CA ASP A 190 -26.75 1.22 -4.64
C ASP A 190 -25.95 0.65 -3.45
N MET A 191 -25.39 1.52 -2.60
CA MET A 191 -24.71 1.13 -1.37
C MET A 191 -25.71 0.48 -0.39
N LEU A 192 -26.86 1.12 -0.17
CA LEU A 192 -27.89 0.61 0.75
C LEU A 192 -28.41 -0.77 0.30
N LYS A 193 -28.67 -0.92 -1.00
CA LYS A 193 -29.08 -2.21 -1.60
C LYS A 193 -28.00 -3.26 -1.43
N ALA A 194 -26.73 -2.94 -1.69
CA ALA A 194 -25.63 -3.88 -1.53
C ALA A 194 -25.52 -4.37 -0.07
N VAL A 195 -25.59 -3.46 0.90
CA VAL A 195 -25.55 -3.78 2.34
C VAL A 195 -26.72 -4.65 2.74
N ILE A 196 -27.95 -4.22 2.43
CA ILE A 196 -29.17 -4.90 2.87
C ILE A 196 -29.35 -6.25 2.15
N THR A 197 -28.94 -6.34 0.88
CA THR A 197 -28.85 -7.62 0.16
C THR A 197 -27.88 -8.56 0.85
N LYS A 198 -26.69 -8.07 1.23
CA LYS A 198 -25.70 -8.90 1.93
C LYS A 198 -26.18 -9.35 3.31
N MET A 199 -26.97 -8.54 4.00
CA MET A 199 -27.63 -8.91 5.26
C MET A 199 -28.70 -9.99 5.08
N ALA A 200 -29.56 -9.86 4.06
CA ALA A 200 -30.67 -10.79 3.84
C ALA A 200 -30.26 -12.10 3.15
N ALA A 201 -29.40 -12.02 2.15
CA ALA A 201 -29.01 -13.13 1.30
C ALA A 201 -27.49 -13.13 1.06
N PRO A 202 -26.69 -13.51 2.07
CA PRO A 202 -25.23 -13.37 2.03
C PRO A 202 -24.53 -14.26 1.00
N VAL A 203 -25.15 -15.37 0.58
CA VAL A 203 -24.54 -16.35 -0.35
C VAL A 203 -25.17 -16.22 -1.74
N ASP A 204 -26.49 -16.43 -1.83
CA ASP A 204 -27.19 -16.53 -3.12
C ASP A 204 -27.57 -15.16 -3.72
N GLY A 205 -27.47 -14.09 -2.93
CA GLY A 205 -27.96 -12.77 -3.32
C GLY A 205 -29.48 -12.72 -3.54
N LEU A 206 -29.93 -11.69 -4.25
CA LEU A 206 -31.34 -11.49 -4.60
C LEU A 206 -31.48 -11.37 -6.11
N ASP A 207 -32.51 -12.01 -6.68
CA ASP A 207 -32.89 -11.88 -8.09
C ASP A 207 -33.37 -10.46 -8.45
N ASP A 208 -33.45 -10.14 -9.75
CA ASP A 208 -33.84 -8.81 -10.24
C ASP A 208 -35.18 -8.31 -9.66
N PHE A 209 -36.15 -9.21 -9.46
CA PHE A 209 -37.45 -8.87 -8.90
C PHE A 209 -37.32 -8.47 -7.42
N ARG A 210 -36.58 -9.25 -6.63
CA ARG A 210 -36.32 -8.98 -5.21
C ARG A 210 -35.42 -7.75 -5.03
N GLN A 211 -34.48 -7.51 -5.94
CA GLN A 211 -33.66 -6.30 -5.99
C GLN A 211 -34.48 -5.03 -6.24
N ALA A 212 -35.44 -5.06 -7.16
CA ALA A 212 -36.36 -3.94 -7.36
C ALA A 212 -37.32 -3.76 -6.17
N ALA A 213 -37.77 -4.86 -5.57
CA ALA A 213 -38.63 -4.81 -4.40
C ALA A 213 -37.92 -4.20 -3.18
N ILE A 214 -36.68 -4.61 -2.89
CA ILE A 214 -35.93 -4.09 -1.74
C ILE A 214 -35.66 -2.60 -1.86
N GLU A 215 -35.38 -2.09 -3.07
CA GLU A 215 -35.26 -0.66 -3.33
C GLU A 215 -36.51 0.13 -2.90
N ALA A 216 -37.69 -0.35 -3.29
CA ALA A 216 -38.96 0.25 -2.87
C ALA A 216 -39.15 0.20 -1.34
N LYS A 217 -38.68 -0.86 -0.66
CA LYS A 217 -38.77 -0.99 0.80
C LYS A 217 -37.79 -0.09 1.53
N ILE A 218 -36.59 0.08 1.01
CA ILE A 218 -35.60 1.04 1.51
C ILE A 218 -36.16 2.46 1.42
N LEU A 219 -36.71 2.84 0.27
CA LEU A 219 -37.35 4.15 0.08
C LEU A 219 -38.54 4.35 1.03
N ALA A 220 -39.37 3.33 1.23
CA ALA A 220 -40.49 3.40 2.17
C ALA A 220 -40.00 3.59 3.61
N ALA A 221 -38.98 2.84 4.05
CA ALA A 221 -38.39 3.00 5.37
C ALA A 221 -37.76 4.38 5.55
N PHE A 222 -37.05 4.89 4.54
CA PHE A 222 -36.44 6.22 4.56
C PHE A 222 -37.49 7.35 4.54
N SER A 223 -38.60 7.16 3.83
CA SER A 223 -39.70 8.14 3.83
C SER A 223 -40.39 8.29 5.17
N VAL A 224 -40.35 7.24 6.01
CA VAL A 224 -40.98 7.24 7.34
C VAL A 224 -40.10 7.91 8.41
N ALA A 225 -38.79 7.61 8.43
CA ALA A 225 -37.90 8.04 9.52
C ALA A 225 -36.64 8.81 9.06
N GLY A 226 -36.43 9.00 7.75
CA GLY A 226 -35.27 9.72 7.20
C GLY A 226 -33.95 9.12 7.67
N HIS A 227 -33.05 9.97 8.18
CA HIS A 227 -31.74 9.53 8.69
C HIS A 227 -31.80 8.69 9.97
N ASP A 228 -32.96 8.67 10.65
CA ASP A 228 -33.21 7.80 11.80
C ASP A 228 -33.81 6.44 11.37
N SER A 229 -33.90 6.17 10.07
CA SER A 229 -34.24 4.85 9.55
C SER A 229 -33.20 3.81 9.93
N ASP A 230 -33.62 2.54 10.04
CA ASP A 230 -32.76 1.42 10.37
C ASP A 230 -33.22 0.13 9.70
N ILE A 231 -32.47 -0.94 9.92
CA ILE A 231 -32.75 -2.26 9.34
C ILE A 231 -34.08 -2.84 9.82
N THR A 232 -34.52 -2.47 11.04
CA THR A 232 -35.80 -2.91 11.59
C THR A 232 -36.97 -2.38 10.76
N LEU A 233 -36.95 -1.09 10.43
CA LEU A 233 -37.99 -0.51 9.58
C LEU A 233 -38.03 -1.15 8.19
N VAL A 234 -36.87 -1.43 7.58
CA VAL A 234 -36.82 -2.11 6.28
C VAL A 234 -37.44 -3.51 6.38
N ALA A 235 -37.09 -4.28 7.42
CA ALA A 235 -37.64 -5.61 7.66
C ALA A 235 -39.18 -5.56 7.85
N GLU A 236 -39.70 -4.59 8.61
CA GLU A 236 -41.14 -4.38 8.80
C GLU A 236 -41.86 -4.05 7.48
N GLN A 237 -41.26 -3.19 6.63
CA GLN A 237 -41.81 -2.86 5.30
C GLN A 237 -41.84 -4.08 4.36
N CYS A 238 -40.87 -5.00 4.49
CA CYS A 238 -40.85 -6.27 3.78
C CYS A 238 -41.92 -7.25 4.31
N LEU A 239 -42.05 -7.39 5.63
CA LEU A 239 -43.00 -8.32 6.27
C LEU A 239 -44.47 -7.95 6.01
N ASN A 240 -44.76 -6.67 5.82
CA ASN A 240 -46.10 -6.16 5.49
C ASN A 240 -46.48 -6.29 4.01
N ASP A 241 -45.59 -6.83 3.17
CA ASP A 241 -45.88 -7.04 1.75
C ASP A 241 -46.86 -8.20 1.51
N LYS A 242 -47.60 -8.14 0.40
CA LYS A 242 -48.51 -9.23 -0.02
C LYS A 242 -47.75 -10.40 -0.64
N ASP A 243 -46.62 -10.14 -1.31
CA ASP A 243 -45.81 -11.17 -1.94
C ASP A 243 -44.97 -11.93 -0.90
N MET A 244 -45.05 -13.25 -0.90
CA MET A 244 -44.28 -14.11 -0.01
C MET A 244 -42.78 -13.93 -0.17
N ARG A 245 -42.29 -13.73 -1.41
CA ARG A 245 -40.86 -13.60 -1.70
C ARG A 245 -40.24 -12.36 -1.07
N ILE A 246 -41.03 -11.29 -0.87
CA ILE A 246 -40.60 -10.05 -0.22
C ILE A 246 -40.66 -10.21 1.30
N ARG A 247 -41.68 -10.91 1.82
CA ARG A 247 -41.76 -11.24 3.26
C ARG A 247 -40.62 -12.14 3.71
N ASP A 248 -40.14 -13.04 2.85
CA ASP A 248 -38.96 -13.86 3.11
C ASP A 248 -37.73 -12.99 3.38
N ILE A 249 -37.53 -11.91 2.61
CA ILE A 249 -36.43 -10.95 2.84
C ILE A 249 -36.56 -10.30 4.23
N GLY A 250 -37.76 -9.86 4.61
CA GLY A 250 -38.00 -9.29 5.94
C GLY A 250 -37.69 -10.27 7.07
N THR A 251 -37.99 -11.56 6.85
CA THR A 251 -37.64 -12.64 7.79
C THR A 251 -36.13 -12.86 7.85
N GLN A 252 -35.46 -12.83 6.71
CA GLN A 252 -34.00 -12.98 6.61
C GLN A 252 -33.23 -11.82 7.26
N LEU A 253 -33.80 -10.61 7.25
CA LEU A 253 -33.22 -9.43 7.91
C LEU A 253 -33.32 -9.47 9.44
N TYR A 254 -34.11 -10.38 10.02
CA TYR A 254 -34.33 -10.48 11.47
C TYR A 254 -33.06 -10.38 12.32
N PRO A 255 -31.93 -11.07 12.01
CA PRO A 255 -30.70 -10.97 12.81
C PRO A 255 -30.12 -9.55 12.92
N PHE A 256 -30.40 -8.67 11.96
CA PHE A 256 -29.92 -7.30 11.90
C PHE A 256 -30.91 -6.27 12.43
N THR A 257 -32.14 -6.68 12.77
CA THR A 257 -33.13 -5.82 13.46
C THR A 257 -32.74 -5.59 14.91
N ARG A 258 -33.38 -4.63 15.60
CA ARG A 258 -33.17 -4.32 17.02
C ARG A 258 -33.27 -5.54 17.95
N GLN A 259 -34.07 -6.54 17.57
CA GLN A 259 -34.31 -7.76 18.33
C GLN A 259 -33.37 -8.91 17.94
N GLY A 260 -32.62 -8.74 16.83
CA GLY A 260 -31.70 -9.72 16.31
C GLY A 260 -30.32 -9.69 16.97
N SER A 261 -29.55 -10.76 16.77
CA SER A 261 -28.22 -10.96 17.36
C SER A 261 -27.17 -9.92 16.94
N PHE A 262 -27.34 -9.28 15.78
CA PHE A 262 -26.47 -8.24 15.26
C PHE A 262 -27.07 -6.83 15.36
N GLY A 263 -28.30 -6.71 15.87
CA GLY A 263 -29.07 -5.47 15.88
C GLY A 263 -28.33 -4.27 16.46
N ARG A 264 -27.60 -4.47 17.55
CA ARG A 264 -26.85 -3.39 18.24
C ARG A 264 -25.89 -2.63 17.32
N TRP A 265 -25.32 -3.29 16.31
CA TRP A 265 -24.32 -2.69 15.43
C TRP A 265 -24.93 -1.80 14.35
N PHE A 266 -26.24 -1.87 14.09
CA PHE A 266 -26.87 -1.21 12.94
C PHE A 266 -28.11 -0.38 13.31
N ASN A 267 -28.64 -0.52 14.52
CA ASN A 267 -29.86 0.17 14.95
C ASN A 267 -29.50 1.22 15.99
N GLY A 268 -29.33 2.46 15.53
CA GLY A 268 -28.88 3.61 16.32
C GLY A 268 -28.37 4.72 15.40
N LYS A 269 -27.71 5.74 15.95
CA LYS A 269 -27.01 6.73 15.11
C LYS A 269 -25.59 6.26 14.86
N ASN A 270 -25.14 6.35 13.60
CA ASN A 270 -23.75 6.06 13.29
C ASN A 270 -22.82 6.99 14.09
N ASN A 271 -21.89 6.40 14.83
CA ASN A 271 -20.96 7.10 15.70
C ASN A 271 -19.49 6.80 15.38
N VAL A 272 -19.23 6.20 14.21
CA VAL A 272 -17.89 5.90 13.74
C VAL A 272 -17.29 7.15 13.09
N ASP A 273 -16.41 7.81 13.83
CA ASP A 273 -15.60 8.90 13.31
C ASP A 273 -14.40 8.34 12.54
N LEU A 274 -14.28 8.69 11.27
CA LEU A 274 -13.13 8.32 10.44
C LEU A 274 -12.22 9.51 10.15
N THR A 275 -12.51 10.71 10.68
CA THR A 275 -11.89 12.00 10.35
C THR A 275 -10.42 12.13 10.76
N ASN A 276 -9.96 11.32 11.71
CA ASN A 276 -8.57 11.29 12.13
C ASN A 276 -7.65 10.99 10.92
N ASP A 277 -6.46 11.56 10.95
CA ASP A 277 -5.47 11.36 9.92
C ASP A 277 -4.88 9.93 9.90
N TYR A 278 -4.96 9.19 11.02
CA TYR A 278 -4.66 7.77 11.06
C TYR A 278 -5.77 7.03 11.80
N VAL A 279 -6.49 6.17 11.09
CA VAL A 279 -7.55 5.33 11.65
C VAL A 279 -7.19 3.88 11.47
N VAL A 280 -7.31 3.10 12.56
CA VAL A 280 -7.19 1.64 12.53
C VAL A 280 -8.53 1.03 12.90
N LEU A 281 -9.03 0.17 12.02
CA LEU A 281 -10.27 -0.58 12.14
C LEU A 281 -9.89 -2.04 12.47
N GLU A 282 -10.06 -2.43 13.72
CA GLU A 282 -9.74 -3.78 14.20
C GLU A 282 -10.96 -4.71 14.09
N LEU A 283 -10.83 -5.77 13.28
CA LEU A 283 -11.94 -6.67 12.94
C LEU A 283 -11.77 -8.10 13.47
N GLN A 284 -10.75 -8.39 14.29
CA GLN A 284 -10.47 -9.74 14.81
C GLN A 284 -11.70 -10.38 15.48
N GLU A 285 -12.46 -9.62 16.27
CA GLU A 285 -13.64 -10.13 16.98
C GLU A 285 -14.79 -10.51 16.03
N LEU A 286 -14.80 -9.95 14.81
CA LEU A 286 -15.80 -10.24 13.78
C LEU A 286 -15.41 -11.43 12.89
N HIS A 287 -14.16 -11.92 12.95
CA HIS A 287 -13.65 -12.99 12.08
C HIS A 287 -14.49 -14.29 12.20
N SER A 288 -15.02 -14.60 13.39
CA SER A 288 -15.90 -15.76 13.59
C SER A 288 -17.30 -15.58 12.98
N LYS A 289 -17.73 -14.35 12.72
CA LYS A 289 -19.06 -13.96 12.23
C LYS A 289 -18.94 -13.40 10.81
N LYS A 290 -18.60 -14.27 9.83
CA LYS A 290 -18.29 -13.88 8.44
C LYS A 290 -19.29 -12.89 7.80
N VAL A 291 -20.59 -13.16 7.92
CA VAL A 291 -21.62 -12.28 7.34
C VAL A 291 -21.58 -10.89 7.98
N LEU A 292 -21.47 -10.81 9.31
CA LEU A 292 -21.34 -9.54 10.02
C LEU A 292 -20.08 -8.79 9.59
N GLN A 293 -18.95 -9.49 9.52
CA GLN A 293 -17.67 -8.93 9.07
C GLN A 293 -17.78 -8.30 7.68
N GLN A 294 -18.40 -9.01 6.72
CA GLN A 294 -18.59 -8.52 5.35
C GLN A 294 -19.47 -7.28 5.29
N VAL A 295 -20.57 -7.26 6.05
CA VAL A 295 -21.46 -6.09 6.10
C VAL A 295 -20.75 -4.88 6.73
N VAL A 296 -20.04 -5.08 7.84
CA VAL A 296 -19.23 -4.03 8.49
C VAL A 296 -18.18 -3.48 7.52
N LEU A 297 -17.46 -4.34 6.81
CA LEU A 297 -16.47 -3.92 5.82
C LEU A 297 -17.06 -3.12 4.67
N LEU A 298 -18.19 -3.55 4.12
CA LEU A 298 -18.86 -2.82 3.04
C LEU A 298 -19.24 -1.40 3.47
N LEU A 299 -19.75 -1.24 4.69
CA LEU A 299 -20.07 0.08 5.27
C LEU A 299 -18.83 0.93 5.50
N LEU A 300 -17.76 0.33 6.03
CA LEU A 300 -16.48 1.02 6.27
C LEU A 300 -15.84 1.44 4.94
N PHE A 301 -15.85 0.60 3.91
CA PHE A 301 -15.35 0.97 2.58
C PHE A 301 -16.16 2.09 1.94
N GLY A 302 -17.50 2.07 2.08
CA GLY A 302 -18.35 3.18 1.63
C GLY A 302 -17.98 4.50 2.34
N SER A 303 -17.85 4.44 3.67
CA SER A 303 -17.48 5.60 4.49
C SER A 303 -16.07 6.14 4.19
N ILE A 304 -15.09 5.25 4.03
CA ILE A 304 -13.72 5.59 3.63
C ILE A 304 -13.71 6.19 2.23
N SER A 305 -14.46 5.63 1.28
CA SER A 305 -14.54 6.14 -0.09
C SER A 305 -15.13 7.54 -0.13
N HIS A 306 -16.15 7.81 0.68
CA HIS A 306 -16.72 9.14 0.85
C HIS A 306 -15.69 10.13 1.43
N GLU A 307 -15.00 9.76 2.50
CA GLU A 307 -13.91 10.56 3.08
C GLU A 307 -12.77 10.82 2.08
N MET A 308 -12.43 9.82 1.27
CA MET A 308 -11.47 9.94 0.19
C MET A 308 -11.95 10.91 -0.90
N TYR A 309 -13.25 10.97 -1.20
CA TYR A 309 -13.78 11.94 -2.15
C TYR A 309 -13.66 13.37 -1.61
N LEU A 310 -14.03 13.62 -0.35
CA LEU A 310 -14.07 14.96 0.25
C LEU A 310 -12.68 15.60 0.47
N THR A 311 -11.63 14.80 0.68
CA THR A 311 -10.32 15.31 1.10
C THR A 311 -9.35 15.58 -0.06
N HIS A 312 -9.52 16.64 -0.83
CA HIS A 312 -8.61 16.93 -1.96
C HIS A 312 -7.20 17.40 -1.52
N GLY A 313 -6.19 17.14 -2.36
CA GLY A 313 -4.84 17.70 -2.21
C GLY A 313 -3.91 17.01 -1.19
N ARG A 314 -4.33 15.89 -0.59
CA ARG A 314 -3.50 15.07 0.31
C ARG A 314 -3.35 13.64 -0.19
N LYS A 315 -2.19 13.03 0.07
CA LYS A 315 -1.95 11.59 -0.13
C LYS A 315 -2.77 10.77 0.86
N LYS A 316 -3.29 9.62 0.43
CA LYS A 316 -4.25 8.76 1.12
C LYS A 316 -3.93 7.29 0.93
N LEU A 317 -3.74 6.56 2.01
CA LEU A 317 -3.51 5.12 1.99
C LEU A 317 -4.67 4.39 2.66
N LEU A 318 -5.28 3.46 1.93
CA LEU A 318 -6.08 2.40 2.53
C LEU A 318 -5.22 1.14 2.55
N LEU A 319 -4.91 0.66 3.75
CA LEU A 319 -4.15 -0.56 3.96
C LEU A 319 -5.10 -1.64 4.50
N VAL A 320 -5.14 -2.79 3.84
CA VAL A 320 -6.00 -3.91 4.24
C VAL A 320 -5.13 -5.09 4.58
N ASP A 321 -5.04 -5.43 5.87
CA ASP A 321 -4.37 -6.64 6.30
C ASP A 321 -5.27 -7.87 6.06
N GLU A 322 -4.64 -9.01 5.80
CA GLU A 322 -5.29 -10.28 5.43
C GLU A 322 -6.41 -10.13 4.38
N ALA A 323 -6.17 -9.32 3.35
CA ALA A 323 -7.13 -9.06 2.27
C ALA A 323 -7.68 -10.33 1.59
N TRP A 324 -6.97 -11.47 1.62
CA TRP A 324 -7.47 -12.74 1.09
C TRP A 324 -8.76 -13.21 1.78
N SER A 325 -8.91 -12.96 3.08
CA SER A 325 -10.15 -13.32 3.80
C SER A 325 -11.36 -12.51 3.31
N LEU A 326 -11.12 -11.42 2.58
CA LEU A 326 -12.13 -10.54 1.99
C LEU A 326 -12.40 -10.86 0.52
N LEU A 327 -11.45 -11.51 -0.16
CA LEU A 327 -11.49 -11.84 -1.59
C LEU A 327 -12.06 -13.25 -1.87
N ASP A 328 -12.32 -14.04 -0.84
CA ASP A 328 -12.94 -15.38 -0.94
C ASP A 328 -14.42 -15.35 -1.34
N ASP A 329 -15.01 -14.17 -1.51
CA ASP A 329 -16.36 -14.00 -2.05
C ASP A 329 -16.25 -13.69 -3.56
N PRO A 330 -16.53 -14.66 -4.46
CA PRO A 330 -16.67 -14.34 -5.86
C PRO A 330 -17.91 -13.46 -5.99
N ILE A 331 -17.71 -12.19 -6.33
CA ILE A 331 -18.79 -11.30 -6.81
C ILE A 331 -19.56 -12.01 -7.94
#